data_AF-A0A1E7F3A2-F1
#
_entry.id   AF-A0A1E7F3A2-F1
#
_cell.length_a   1.000
_cell.length_b   1.000
_cell.length_c   1.000
_cell.angle_alpha   90.00
_cell.angle_beta   90.00
_cell.angle_gamma   90.00
#
_symmetry.space_group_name_H-M   'P 1'
#
loop_
_entity.id
_entity.type
_entity.pdbx_description
1 polymer ?
#
loop_
_entity_poly.entity_id
_entity_poly.type
_entity_poly.pdbx_seq_one_letter_code
_entity_poly.pdbx_strand_id
1 'polypeptide(L)'
;MVETTEMAIKSMDSLLSNVLSDTPEADRGKLISVCLKSIPNRMNFVECVTFVSVMSKLGFMDINNIANDQIDFRSSCGFKYYICGDSCGFTIDTDGRITELQIIRGDDDLGHDYDLPAIIALLQRLTCLSLHSCRSIPAELSNLPHLEELYLYDCSFNPIENFPIQMKLKNLKKLYARLDSSLPLPSQFVKWMTTQLPSLEVLEYSTKRKNDASFIINSLRTNDVFFHNTLKHFGLHCCLMEQESFEILMLEIVPKFKNLCYLHLFGNNIKSFLPIVDSIKNNKMFLPSKSLRVLDIRWNPVFKNMKHDPIEKAALLSFLGTFNTIQDLVGAQEEGIHDSDVEYALRINYAGRRIVAKVDCGCTNDHDGKAIVPISLWPIILKRAYEKSFDISHPLDRNKKTKNATGIYYLLREVGPALLFGGRRRPIACVLSKDGGGGVSLKRKSFEDS
;
A
#
# COMPACT_ATOMS: atom_id res chain seq x y z
N MET A 1 -43.88 17.71 5.44
CA MET A 1 -43.78 17.34 4.01
C MET A 1 -43.56 18.55 3.11
N VAL A 2 -44.36 19.62 3.20
CA VAL A 2 -44.15 20.84 2.37
C VAL A 2 -42.84 21.56 2.73
N GLU A 3 -42.57 21.72 4.03
CA GLU A 3 -41.36 22.41 4.52
C GLU A 3 -40.06 21.70 4.14
N THR A 4 -40.07 20.36 4.09
CA THR A 4 -38.93 19.55 3.62
C THR A 4 -38.67 19.68 2.12
N THR A 5 -39.71 19.90 1.31
CA THR A 5 -39.57 20.09 -0.14
C THR A 5 -39.02 21.48 -0.46
N GLU A 6 -39.47 22.52 0.25
CA GLU A 6 -38.99 23.89 0.05
C GLU A 6 -37.50 24.02 0.42
N MET A 7 -37.07 23.40 1.53
CA MET A 7 -35.65 23.36 1.90
C MET A 7 -34.80 22.61 0.88
N ALA A 8 -35.30 21.50 0.33
CA ALA A 8 -34.60 20.74 -0.70
C ALA A 8 -34.44 21.54 -2.00
N ILE A 9 -35.49 22.27 -2.43
CA ILE A 9 -35.44 23.14 -3.62
C ILE A 9 -34.42 24.27 -3.40
N LYS A 10 -34.49 24.98 -2.27
CA LYS A 10 -33.53 26.05 -1.96
C LYS A 10 -32.08 25.55 -1.92
N SER A 11 -31.86 24.36 -1.38
CA SER A 11 -30.54 23.73 -1.37
C SER A 11 -30.06 23.39 -2.78
N MET A 12 -30.95 22.89 -3.64
CA MET A 12 -30.64 22.55 -5.03
C MET A 12 -30.32 23.80 -5.85
N ASP A 13 -31.11 24.86 -5.70
CA ASP A 13 -30.91 26.15 -6.36
C ASP A 13 -29.58 26.78 -5.95
N SER A 14 -29.23 26.70 -4.66
CA SER A 14 -27.93 27.18 -4.17
C SER A 14 -26.76 26.41 -4.77
N LEU A 15 -26.84 25.07 -4.83
CA LEU A 15 -25.78 24.27 -5.44
C LEU A 15 -25.64 24.54 -6.94
N LEU A 16 -26.76 24.63 -7.66
CA LEU A 16 -26.76 24.96 -9.08
C LEU A 16 -26.19 26.36 -9.31
N SER A 17 -26.56 27.34 -8.48
CA SER A 17 -26.01 28.69 -8.55
C SER A 17 -24.50 28.71 -8.32
N ASN A 18 -23.98 27.91 -7.38
CA ASN A 18 -22.54 27.76 -7.13
C ASN A 18 -21.81 27.10 -8.31
N VAL A 19 -22.45 26.15 -9.00
CA VAL A 19 -21.87 25.53 -10.20
C VAL A 19 -21.78 26.53 -11.34
N LEU A 20 -22.83 27.32 -11.52
CA LEU A 20 -22.95 28.28 -12.61
C LEU A 20 -22.16 29.57 -12.38
N SER A 21 -21.78 29.89 -11.13
CA SER A 21 -21.02 31.12 -10.83
C SER A 21 -19.71 31.20 -11.61
N ASP A 22 -19.06 30.06 -11.80
CA ASP A 22 -17.79 29.96 -12.54
C ASP A 22 -17.97 29.68 -14.03
N THR A 23 -19.20 29.52 -14.49
CA THR A 23 -19.51 29.32 -15.91
C THR A 23 -19.85 30.68 -16.53
N PRO A 24 -19.24 31.09 -17.66
CA PRO A 24 -19.57 32.34 -18.34
C PRO A 24 -21.07 32.44 -18.60
N GLU A 25 -21.66 33.61 -18.38
CA GLU A 25 -23.12 33.79 -18.42
C GLU A 25 -23.73 33.34 -19.76
N ALA A 26 -23.04 33.62 -20.87
CA ALA A 26 -23.43 33.20 -22.22
C ALA A 26 -23.46 31.67 -22.40
N ASP A 27 -22.67 30.93 -21.63
CA ASP A 27 -22.55 29.47 -21.73
C ASP A 27 -23.50 28.72 -20.78
N ARG A 28 -24.03 29.38 -19.73
CA ARG A 28 -24.88 28.74 -18.71
C ARG A 28 -26.11 28.06 -19.30
N GLY A 29 -26.81 28.73 -20.21
CA GLY A 29 -27.99 28.18 -20.87
C GLY A 29 -27.67 26.93 -21.71
N LYS A 30 -26.51 26.94 -22.39
CA LYS A 30 -26.05 25.81 -23.19
C LYS A 30 -25.63 24.63 -22.32
N LEU A 31 -24.87 24.88 -21.24
CA LEU A 31 -24.50 23.87 -20.25
C LEU A 31 -25.74 23.14 -19.70
N ILE A 32 -26.76 23.89 -19.28
CA ILE A 32 -28.03 23.34 -18.78
C ILE A 32 -28.73 22.51 -19.86
N SER A 33 -28.82 23.02 -21.08
CA SER A 33 -29.45 22.33 -22.22
C SER A 33 -28.76 21.00 -22.53
N VAL A 34 -27.43 21.00 -22.63
CA VAL A 34 -26.61 19.79 -22.84
C VAL A 34 -26.86 18.77 -21.74
N CYS A 35 -26.87 19.19 -20.47
CA CYS A 35 -27.12 18.30 -19.34
C CYS A 35 -28.53 17.72 -19.40
N LEU A 36 -29.56 18.52 -19.67
CA LEU A 36 -30.95 18.03 -19.77
C LEU A 36 -31.13 16.99 -20.88
N LYS A 37 -30.43 17.15 -22.01
CA LYS A 37 -30.50 16.22 -23.15
C LYS A 37 -29.70 14.93 -22.94
N SER A 38 -28.69 14.97 -22.07
CA SER A 38 -27.68 13.91 -21.96
C SER A 38 -27.66 13.20 -20.62
N ILE A 39 -28.37 13.71 -19.61
CA ILE A 39 -28.32 13.18 -18.26
C ILE A 39 -28.69 11.68 -18.22
N PRO A 40 -27.86 10.82 -17.63
CA PRO A 40 -28.21 9.43 -17.43
C PRO A 40 -29.50 9.29 -16.59
N ASN A 41 -30.37 8.33 -16.91
CA ASN A 41 -31.70 8.11 -16.30
C ASN A 41 -31.75 8.00 -14.76
N ARG A 42 -30.60 7.92 -14.08
CA ARG A 42 -30.48 7.79 -12.63
C ARG A 42 -29.62 8.85 -11.98
N MET A 43 -28.97 9.71 -12.77
CA MET A 43 -28.06 10.72 -12.24
C MET A 43 -28.86 11.92 -11.74
N ASN A 44 -28.44 12.50 -10.62
CA ASN A 44 -28.99 13.75 -10.14
C ASN A 44 -28.61 14.89 -11.09
N PHE A 45 -29.55 15.80 -11.35
CA PHE A 45 -29.32 16.88 -12.31
C PHE A 45 -28.17 17.81 -11.93
N VAL A 46 -28.09 18.24 -10.66
CA VAL A 46 -27.01 19.13 -10.20
C VAL A 46 -25.65 18.43 -10.28
N GLU A 47 -25.60 17.13 -9.98
CA GLU A 47 -24.39 16.31 -10.14
C GLU A 47 -23.97 16.24 -11.62
N CYS A 48 -24.92 16.07 -12.53
CA CYS A 48 -24.66 16.09 -13.98
C CYS A 48 -24.09 17.44 -14.43
N VAL A 49 -24.71 18.55 -14.03
CA VAL A 49 -24.21 19.91 -14.36
C VAL A 49 -22.82 20.15 -13.76
N THR A 50 -22.60 19.75 -12.51
CA THR A 50 -21.29 19.86 -11.84
C THR A 50 -20.23 19.09 -12.60
N PHE A 51 -20.51 17.83 -12.93
CA PHE A 51 -19.60 16.97 -13.66
C PHE A 51 -19.29 17.49 -15.06
N VAL A 52 -20.30 17.90 -15.83
CA VAL A 52 -20.10 18.48 -17.17
C VAL A 52 -19.30 19.79 -17.08
N SER A 53 -19.53 20.62 -16.06
CA SER A 53 -18.73 21.83 -15.80
C SER A 53 -17.27 21.49 -15.49
N VAL A 54 -17.00 20.49 -14.65
CA VAL A 54 -15.64 19.97 -14.39
C VAL A 54 -14.99 19.54 -15.70
N MET A 55 -15.65 18.65 -16.47
CA MET A 55 -15.10 18.12 -17.72
C MET A 55 -14.85 19.22 -18.77
N SER A 56 -15.71 20.24 -18.81
CA SER A 56 -15.54 21.35 -19.72
C SER A 56 -14.36 22.25 -19.36
N LYS A 57 -14.20 22.58 -18.07
CA LYS A 57 -13.05 23.34 -17.57
C LYS A 57 -11.72 22.60 -17.78
N LEU A 58 -11.75 21.28 -17.76
CA LEU A 58 -10.58 20.43 -18.04
C LEU A 58 -10.25 20.35 -19.54
N GLY A 59 -11.11 20.86 -20.41
CA GLY A 59 -10.95 20.78 -21.86
C GLY A 59 -11.28 19.41 -22.45
N PHE A 60 -11.82 18.47 -21.65
CA PHE A 60 -12.31 17.17 -22.15
C PHE A 60 -13.63 17.29 -22.89
N MET A 61 -14.35 18.40 -22.67
CA MET A 61 -15.63 18.64 -23.30
C MET A 61 -15.75 20.11 -23.71
N ASP A 62 -15.83 20.34 -25.01
CA ASP A 62 -16.24 21.63 -25.51
C ASP A 62 -17.77 21.68 -25.60
N ILE A 63 -18.41 22.27 -24.59
CA ILE A 63 -19.88 22.48 -24.56
C ILE A 63 -20.37 23.24 -25.79
N ASN A 64 -19.49 23.96 -26.51
CA ASN A 64 -19.85 24.67 -27.71
C ASN A 64 -19.85 23.82 -28.98
N ASN A 65 -19.12 22.70 -28.98
CA ASN A 65 -18.87 21.85 -30.15
C ASN A 65 -19.44 20.43 -29.99
N ILE A 66 -20.35 20.21 -29.03
CA ILE A 66 -21.01 18.92 -28.89
C ILE A 66 -22.02 18.74 -30.03
N ALA A 67 -21.77 17.79 -30.92
CA ALA A 67 -22.70 17.44 -31.99
C ALA A 67 -24.09 17.13 -31.38
N ASN A 68 -25.12 17.86 -31.84
CA ASN A 68 -26.50 17.76 -31.36
C ASN A 68 -26.72 18.07 -29.87
N ASP A 69 -25.78 18.74 -29.20
CA ASP A 69 -25.82 19.01 -27.75
C ASP A 69 -25.98 17.73 -26.89
N GLN A 70 -25.50 16.57 -27.39
CA GLN A 70 -25.60 15.29 -26.67
C GLN A 70 -24.25 14.72 -26.28
N ILE A 71 -24.08 14.45 -24.98
CA ILE A 71 -22.96 13.69 -24.44
C ILE A 71 -23.33 12.22 -24.44
N ASP A 72 -22.52 11.39 -25.10
CA ASP A 72 -22.68 9.93 -25.09
C ASP A 72 -22.16 9.34 -23.77
N PHE A 73 -23.06 9.20 -22.79
CA PHE A 73 -22.79 8.48 -21.55
C PHE A 73 -23.03 6.99 -21.73
N ARG A 74 -21.96 6.21 -21.83
CA ARG A 74 -22.06 4.75 -21.97
C ARG A 74 -22.07 4.09 -20.60
N SER A 75 -23.08 3.26 -20.33
CA SER A 75 -23.11 2.45 -19.11
C SER A 75 -22.43 1.10 -19.37
N SER A 76 -21.44 0.73 -18.55
CA SER A 76 -20.84 -0.61 -18.60
C SER A 76 -21.56 -1.61 -17.68
N CYS A 77 -22.06 -1.13 -16.54
CA CYS A 77 -22.79 -1.94 -15.57
C CYS A 77 -23.63 -1.08 -14.62
N GLY A 78 -24.88 -0.76 -14.99
CA GLY A 78 -25.97 -0.26 -14.12
C GLY A 78 -25.77 1.09 -13.41
N PHE A 79 -24.65 1.27 -12.71
CA PHE A 79 -24.24 2.44 -11.94
C PHE A 79 -22.89 3.01 -12.40
N LYS A 80 -22.15 2.31 -13.27
CA LYS A 80 -20.89 2.80 -13.85
C LYS A 80 -21.10 3.37 -15.24
N TYR A 81 -20.59 4.58 -15.45
CA TYR A 81 -20.71 5.36 -16.68
C TYR A 81 -19.35 5.82 -17.18
N TYR A 82 -19.24 5.99 -18.50
CA TYR A 82 -18.05 6.48 -19.20
C TYR A 82 -18.42 7.55 -20.21
N ILE A 83 -17.54 8.53 -20.41
CA ILE A 83 -17.60 9.45 -21.54
C ILE A 83 -16.64 8.98 -22.64
N CYS A 84 -17.11 9.07 -23.89
CA CYS A 84 -16.42 8.80 -25.16
C CYS A 84 -14.88 8.81 -25.08
N GLY A 85 -14.26 7.66 -25.43
CA GLY A 85 -12.80 7.49 -25.50
C GLY A 85 -12.12 7.01 -24.21
N ASP A 86 -12.88 6.45 -23.25
CA ASP A 86 -12.39 5.92 -21.96
C ASP A 86 -11.63 6.93 -21.08
N SER A 87 -11.75 8.22 -21.40
CA SER A 87 -11.04 9.31 -20.74
C SER A 87 -11.66 9.71 -19.39
N CYS A 88 -12.89 9.30 -19.12
CA CYS A 88 -13.50 9.57 -17.83
C CYS A 88 -14.53 8.52 -17.48
N GLY A 89 -14.47 8.04 -16.23
CA GLY A 89 -15.41 7.09 -15.67
C GLY A 89 -15.94 7.58 -14.34
N PHE A 90 -17.22 7.33 -14.06
CA PHE A 90 -17.78 7.62 -12.74
C PHE A 90 -18.80 6.56 -12.33
N THR A 91 -19.03 6.46 -11.02
CA THR A 91 -20.12 5.68 -10.45
C THR A 91 -21.07 6.58 -9.68
N ILE A 92 -22.35 6.21 -9.65
CA ILE A 92 -23.36 6.91 -8.86
C ILE A 92 -23.99 6.00 -7.80
N ASP A 93 -24.42 6.60 -6.69
CA ASP A 93 -25.23 5.92 -5.67
C ASP A 93 -26.72 5.81 -6.10
N THR A 94 -27.55 5.30 -5.20
CA THR A 94 -29.00 5.15 -5.41
C THR A 94 -29.74 6.49 -5.52
N ASP A 95 -29.14 7.58 -5.02
CA ASP A 95 -29.70 8.94 -5.10
C ASP A 95 -29.21 9.67 -6.37
N GLY A 96 -28.43 8.99 -7.21
CA GLY A 96 -27.89 9.53 -8.44
C GLY A 96 -26.68 10.43 -8.28
N ARG A 97 -26.00 10.39 -7.12
CA ARG A 97 -24.85 11.26 -6.82
C ARG A 97 -23.54 10.54 -7.09
N ILE A 98 -22.53 11.27 -7.56
CA ILE A 98 -21.23 10.68 -7.92
C ILE A 98 -20.50 10.24 -6.64
N THR A 99 -20.13 8.95 -6.58
CA THR A 99 -19.35 8.36 -5.48
C THR A 99 -17.91 8.07 -5.88
N GLU A 100 -17.67 7.74 -7.14
CA GLU A 100 -16.32 7.51 -7.67
C GLU A 100 -16.16 8.31 -8.95
N LEU A 101 -15.02 8.98 -9.09
CA LEU A 101 -14.66 9.72 -10.29
C LEU A 101 -13.24 9.37 -10.70
N GLN A 102 -13.09 8.96 -11.95
CA GLN A 102 -11.83 8.69 -12.60
C GLN A 102 -11.68 9.60 -13.81
N ILE A 103 -10.63 10.42 -13.80
CA ILE A 103 -10.27 11.32 -14.89
C ILE A 103 -8.97 10.81 -15.49
N ILE A 104 -9.03 10.32 -16.72
CA ILE A 104 -7.92 9.77 -17.50
C ILE A 104 -7.75 10.60 -18.77
N ARG A 105 -6.61 11.26 -18.94
CA ARG A 105 -6.27 11.79 -20.26
C ARG A 105 -5.62 10.68 -21.09
N GLY A 106 -6.11 10.44 -22.30
CA GLY A 106 -5.52 9.45 -23.20
C GLY A 106 -4.14 9.87 -23.68
N ASP A 107 -3.25 8.89 -23.93
CA ASP A 107 -1.85 9.12 -24.32
C ASP A 107 -1.69 9.82 -25.68
N ASP A 108 -2.71 9.76 -26.55
CA ASP A 108 -2.68 10.30 -27.92
C ASP A 108 -2.85 11.83 -27.97
N ASP A 109 -3.34 12.44 -26.88
CA ASP A 109 -3.48 13.88 -26.73
C ASP A 109 -2.13 14.45 -26.28
N LEU A 110 -1.38 15.06 -27.21
CA LEU A 110 -0.03 15.62 -27.06
C LEU A 110 0.13 16.59 -25.85
N GLY A 111 0.26 16.04 -24.64
CA GLY A 111 1.04 16.62 -23.54
C GLY A 111 0.45 17.86 -22.88
N HIS A 112 -0.86 17.95 -22.68
CA HIS A 112 -1.43 19.01 -21.85
C HIS A 112 -1.91 18.45 -20.51
N ASP A 113 -1.07 18.60 -19.49
CA ASP A 113 -1.51 18.42 -18.11
C ASP A 113 -2.67 19.38 -17.81
N TYR A 114 -3.58 18.97 -16.93
CA TYR A 114 -4.74 19.78 -16.54
C TYR A 114 -4.69 20.19 -15.07
N ASP A 115 -5.35 21.30 -14.75
CA ASP A 115 -5.58 21.74 -13.36
C ASP A 115 -6.98 21.32 -12.94
N LEU A 116 -7.08 20.55 -11.85
CA LEU A 116 -8.39 20.12 -11.35
C LEU A 116 -9.17 21.34 -10.82
N PRO A 117 -10.38 21.65 -11.31
CA PRO A 117 -11.09 22.85 -10.90
C PRO A 117 -11.70 22.69 -9.50
N ALA A 118 -11.71 23.77 -8.71
CA ALA A 118 -12.22 23.80 -7.33
C ALA A 118 -13.69 23.33 -7.19
N ILE A 119 -14.49 23.50 -8.26
CA ILE A 119 -15.90 23.06 -8.32
C ILE A 119 -16.07 21.54 -8.09
N ILE A 120 -15.01 20.74 -8.25
CA ILE A 120 -15.02 19.31 -7.89
C ILE A 120 -15.45 19.07 -6.43
N ALA A 121 -15.20 20.04 -5.54
CA ALA A 121 -15.59 19.99 -4.15
C ALA A 121 -17.11 19.98 -3.93
N LEU A 122 -17.91 20.27 -4.95
CA LEU A 122 -19.37 20.19 -4.87
C LEU A 122 -19.90 18.74 -4.97
N LEU A 123 -19.07 17.77 -5.37
CA LEU A 123 -19.42 16.35 -5.39
C LEU A 123 -19.39 15.75 -3.97
N GLN A 124 -20.33 16.15 -3.13
CA GLN A 124 -20.30 15.89 -1.68
C GLN A 124 -20.35 14.40 -1.29
N ARG A 125 -20.76 13.51 -2.19
CA ARG A 125 -20.76 12.04 -1.99
C ARG A 125 -19.50 11.34 -2.48
N LEU A 126 -18.54 12.08 -3.06
CA LEU A 126 -17.33 11.49 -3.63
C LEU A 126 -16.49 10.79 -2.56
N THR A 127 -16.35 9.47 -2.69
CA THR A 127 -15.54 8.61 -1.81
C THR A 127 -14.22 8.22 -2.44
N CYS A 128 -14.14 8.20 -3.77
CA CYS A 128 -12.95 7.82 -4.52
C CYS A 128 -12.69 8.82 -5.66
N LEU A 129 -11.46 9.33 -5.73
CA LEU A 129 -11.00 10.19 -6.82
C LEU A 129 -9.73 9.62 -7.43
N SER A 130 -9.73 9.39 -8.74
CA SER A 130 -8.58 8.97 -9.52
C SER A 130 -8.25 10.01 -10.57
N LEU A 131 -7.01 10.50 -10.56
CA LEU A 131 -6.51 11.54 -11.46
C LEU A 131 -5.30 11.01 -12.22
N HIS A 132 -5.30 11.19 -13.54
CA HIS A 132 -4.14 10.89 -14.38
C HIS A 132 -3.61 12.18 -15.01
N SER A 133 -2.29 12.38 -15.05
CA SER A 133 -1.67 13.54 -15.73
C SER A 133 -2.20 14.89 -15.22
N CYS A 134 -2.51 14.96 -13.93
CA CYS A 134 -3.00 16.18 -13.28
C CYS A 134 -1.81 17.04 -12.84
N ARG A 135 -1.81 18.34 -13.19
CA ARG A 135 -0.78 19.31 -12.85
C ARG A 135 -0.97 19.93 -11.46
N SER A 136 -2.22 20.23 -11.11
CA SER A 136 -2.55 20.83 -9.82
C SER A 136 -3.88 20.34 -9.28
N ILE A 137 -3.99 20.35 -7.95
CA ILE A 137 -5.16 19.92 -7.19
C ILE A 137 -5.61 21.10 -6.32
N PRO A 138 -6.91 21.42 -6.26
CA PRO A 138 -7.44 22.54 -5.49
C PRO A 138 -7.49 22.19 -4.00
N ALA A 139 -7.23 23.18 -3.13
CA ALA A 139 -7.30 22.99 -1.68
C ALA A 139 -8.73 22.64 -1.20
N GLU A 140 -9.73 23.01 -1.99
CA GLU A 140 -11.15 22.76 -1.83
C GLU A 140 -11.50 21.27 -1.81
N LEU A 141 -10.61 20.37 -2.26
CA LEU A 141 -10.80 18.93 -2.00
C LEU A 141 -10.94 18.61 -0.50
N SER A 142 -10.43 19.47 0.39
CA SER A 142 -10.65 19.37 1.84
C SER A 142 -12.12 19.47 2.24
N ASN A 143 -12.97 20.03 1.39
CA ASN A 143 -14.41 20.19 1.62
C ASN A 143 -15.20 18.93 1.27
N LEU A 144 -14.57 17.88 0.73
CA LEU A 144 -15.21 16.60 0.45
C LEU A 144 -15.30 15.76 1.73
N PRO A 145 -16.48 15.64 2.36
CA PRO A 145 -16.61 15.05 3.68
C PRO A 145 -16.41 13.53 3.67
N HIS A 146 -16.53 12.88 2.51
CA HIS A 146 -16.52 11.42 2.38
C HIS A 146 -15.34 10.88 1.56
N LEU A 147 -14.39 11.71 1.13
CA LEU A 147 -13.26 11.25 0.33
C LEU A 147 -12.35 10.33 1.15
N GLU A 148 -12.35 9.04 0.81
CA GLU A 148 -11.58 7.99 1.49
C GLU A 148 -10.39 7.50 0.65
N GLU A 149 -10.48 7.60 -0.68
CA GLU A 149 -9.47 7.08 -1.60
C GLU A 149 -9.04 8.14 -2.62
N LEU A 150 -7.73 8.30 -2.77
CA LEU A 150 -7.13 9.19 -3.76
C LEU A 150 -6.04 8.46 -4.53
N TYR A 151 -6.20 8.44 -5.85
CA TYR A 151 -5.25 7.84 -6.78
C TYR A 151 -4.69 8.94 -7.68
N LEU A 152 -3.36 9.05 -7.71
CA LEU A 152 -2.60 10.03 -8.49
C LEU A 152 -1.67 9.27 -9.42
N TYR A 153 -1.93 9.33 -10.72
CA TYR A 153 -1.20 8.57 -11.73
C TYR A 153 -0.54 9.51 -12.74
N ASP A 154 0.77 9.39 -12.88
CA ASP A 154 1.60 10.20 -13.77
C ASP A 154 1.33 11.71 -13.64
N CYS A 155 0.98 12.17 -12.43
CA CYS A 155 0.72 13.58 -12.12
C CYS A 155 2.04 14.36 -12.03
N SER A 156 2.07 15.54 -12.64
CA SER A 156 3.24 16.42 -12.78
C SER A 156 3.12 17.65 -11.86
N PHE A 157 3.12 17.41 -10.55
CA PHE A 157 3.08 18.52 -9.60
C PHE A 157 4.37 19.35 -9.69
N ASN A 158 4.26 20.60 -10.12
CA ASN A 158 5.41 21.51 -10.11
C ASN A 158 5.90 21.69 -8.66
N PRO A 159 7.17 21.36 -8.35
CA PRO A 159 7.71 21.39 -7.00
C PRO A 159 7.75 22.77 -6.35
N ILE A 160 7.59 23.86 -7.12
CA ILE A 160 7.83 25.23 -6.65
C ILE A 160 6.54 25.96 -6.23
N GLU A 161 5.38 25.74 -6.88
CA GLU A 161 4.22 26.64 -6.68
C GLU A 161 2.85 25.99 -6.44
N ASN A 162 2.60 24.72 -6.83
CA ASN A 162 1.22 24.30 -7.09
C ASN A 162 0.66 23.14 -6.24
N PHE A 163 1.40 22.65 -5.24
CA PHE A 163 0.84 21.61 -4.37
C PHE A 163 0.11 22.24 -3.15
N PRO A 164 -1.18 21.93 -2.93
CA PRO A 164 -1.98 22.56 -1.87
C PRO A 164 -1.59 22.00 -0.49
N ILE A 165 -0.46 22.42 0.05
CA ILE A 165 0.08 21.87 1.31
C ILE A 165 -0.87 22.02 2.52
N GLN A 166 -1.78 22.99 2.48
CA GLN A 166 -2.77 23.23 3.53
C GLN A 166 -4.01 22.33 3.40
N MET A 167 -4.12 21.53 2.33
CA MET A 167 -5.25 20.63 2.07
C MET A 167 -5.30 19.53 3.14
N LYS A 168 -6.46 19.39 3.80
CA LYS A 168 -6.66 18.47 4.92
C LYS A 168 -7.69 17.41 4.56
N LEU A 169 -7.22 16.24 4.15
CA LEU A 169 -8.08 15.10 3.83
C LEU A 169 -8.22 14.17 5.05
N LYS A 170 -8.97 14.63 6.05
CA LYS A 170 -9.07 13.95 7.36
C LYS A 170 -9.64 12.53 7.29
N ASN A 171 -10.43 12.23 6.27
CA ASN A 171 -11.08 10.94 6.08
C ASN A 171 -10.36 10.05 5.05
N LEU A 172 -9.24 10.52 4.48
CA LEU A 172 -8.49 9.75 3.50
C LEU A 172 -7.83 8.54 4.16
N LYS A 173 -8.23 7.35 3.73
CA LYS A 173 -7.71 6.05 4.19
C LYS A 173 -6.68 5.49 3.22
N LYS A 174 -6.79 5.79 1.93
CA LYS A 174 -5.90 5.24 0.90
C LYS A 174 -5.35 6.34 0.00
N LEU A 175 -4.03 6.34 -0.15
CA LEU A 175 -3.31 7.17 -1.11
C LEU A 175 -2.43 6.28 -1.98
N TYR A 176 -2.68 6.30 -3.28
CA TYR A 176 -1.84 5.68 -4.29
C TYR A 176 -1.25 6.78 -5.15
N ALA A 177 0.07 6.90 -5.17
CA ALA A 177 0.77 7.94 -5.92
C ALA A 177 1.83 7.31 -6.81
N ARG A 178 1.53 7.23 -8.11
CA ARG A 178 2.51 6.95 -9.15
C ARG A 178 2.79 8.28 -9.83
N LEU A 179 3.90 8.94 -9.52
CA LEU A 179 4.19 10.26 -10.06
C LEU A 179 5.06 10.16 -11.30
N ASP A 180 4.95 11.15 -12.19
CA ASP A 180 5.80 11.20 -13.38
C ASP A 180 7.27 11.31 -12.97
N SER A 181 8.07 10.45 -13.59
CA SER A 181 9.52 10.36 -13.44
C SER A 181 10.28 11.58 -13.93
N SER A 182 9.66 12.47 -14.73
CA SER A 182 10.33 13.63 -15.31
C SER A 182 10.67 14.74 -14.30
N LEU A 183 9.84 14.97 -13.26
CA LEU A 183 9.99 16.11 -12.33
C LEU A 183 10.22 15.68 -10.87
N PRO A 184 11.27 16.18 -10.18
CA PRO A 184 11.67 15.70 -8.85
C PRO A 184 10.50 15.73 -7.87
N LEU A 185 10.43 14.73 -6.97
CA LEU A 185 9.35 14.61 -6.01
C LEU A 185 9.21 15.92 -5.21
N PRO A 186 8.07 16.62 -5.27
CA PRO A 186 7.90 17.87 -4.55
C PRO A 186 8.04 17.65 -3.05
N SER A 187 8.96 18.39 -2.41
CA SER A 187 9.09 18.37 -0.95
C SER A 187 7.77 18.75 -0.24
N GLN A 188 6.97 19.60 -0.88
CA GLN A 188 5.64 19.98 -0.41
C GLN A 188 4.65 18.81 -0.43
N PHE A 189 4.71 17.92 -1.43
CA PHE A 189 3.87 16.71 -1.48
C PHE A 189 4.19 15.80 -0.31
N VAL A 190 5.48 15.55 -0.06
CA VAL A 190 5.90 14.67 1.04
C VAL A 190 5.52 15.28 2.38
N LYS A 191 5.76 16.58 2.58
CA LYS A 191 5.35 17.30 3.79
C LYS A 191 3.84 17.28 3.99
N TRP A 192 3.06 17.49 2.94
CA TRP A 192 1.61 17.36 3.01
C TRP A 192 1.19 15.96 3.42
N MET A 193 1.72 14.94 2.74
CA MET A 193 1.40 13.54 3.00
C MET A 193 1.66 13.19 4.46
N THR A 194 2.82 13.53 5.01
CA THR A 194 3.17 13.19 6.41
C THR A 194 2.40 14.01 7.46
N THR A 195 1.95 15.23 7.14
CA THR A 195 1.37 16.16 8.12
C THR A 195 -0.13 16.42 8.00
N GLN A 196 -0.78 16.03 6.91
CA GLN A 196 -2.21 16.36 6.66
C GLN A 196 -3.13 15.14 6.55
N LEU A 197 -2.60 13.92 6.65
CA LEU A 197 -3.34 12.66 6.44
C LEU A 197 -3.39 11.79 7.71
N PRO A 198 -4.12 12.18 8.77
CA PRO A 198 -4.10 11.45 10.05
C PRO A 198 -4.72 10.05 9.99
N SER A 199 -5.65 9.82 9.06
CA SER A 199 -6.42 8.56 8.97
C SER A 199 -5.85 7.56 7.94
N LEU A 200 -4.66 7.84 7.40
CA LEU A 200 -4.12 7.05 6.29
C LEU A 200 -3.79 5.61 6.73
N GLU A 201 -4.44 4.64 6.10
CA GLU A 201 -4.23 3.21 6.36
C GLU A 201 -3.38 2.54 5.27
N VAL A 202 -3.47 3.03 4.03
CA VAL A 202 -2.74 2.51 2.87
C VAL A 202 -2.01 3.67 2.21
N LEU A 203 -0.68 3.53 2.11
CA LEU A 203 0.18 4.42 1.34
C LEU A 203 0.95 3.59 0.33
N GLU A 204 0.67 3.77 -0.95
CA GLU A 204 1.48 3.21 -2.02
C GLU A 204 2.08 4.32 -2.86
N TYR A 205 3.38 4.20 -3.11
CA TYR A 205 4.10 5.13 -3.96
C TYR A 205 4.92 4.36 -4.99
N SER A 206 4.93 4.87 -6.22
CA SER A 206 5.74 4.37 -7.32
C SER A 206 6.37 5.51 -8.09
N THR A 207 7.63 5.35 -8.43
CA THR A 207 8.38 6.24 -9.33
C THR A 207 9.29 5.40 -10.18
N LYS A 208 9.75 5.90 -11.32
CA LYS A 208 10.87 5.29 -12.06
C LYS A 208 12.23 5.91 -11.70
N ARG A 209 12.28 6.80 -10.71
CA ARG A 209 13.51 7.50 -10.32
C ARG A 209 14.22 6.89 -9.14
N LYS A 210 15.54 6.91 -9.23
CA LYS A 210 16.48 6.35 -8.25
C LYS A 210 16.42 6.97 -6.86
N ASN A 211 16.02 8.23 -6.74
CA ASN A 211 16.17 8.99 -5.49
C ASN A 211 14.85 9.31 -4.77
N ASP A 212 13.68 9.11 -5.37
CA ASP A 212 12.44 9.54 -4.69
C ASP A 212 12.12 8.66 -3.47
N ALA A 213 12.46 7.36 -3.54
CA ALA A 213 12.31 6.46 -2.41
C ALA A 213 13.09 6.96 -1.18
N SER A 214 14.33 7.45 -1.37
CA SER A 214 15.14 7.93 -0.27
C SER A 214 14.58 9.22 0.33
N PHE A 215 13.97 10.11 -0.46
CA PHE A 215 13.25 11.27 0.06
C PHE A 215 12.07 10.87 0.95
N ILE A 216 11.23 9.93 0.49
CA ILE A 216 10.09 9.43 1.29
C ILE A 216 10.59 8.76 2.58
N ILE A 217 11.59 7.89 2.47
CA ILE A 217 12.20 7.19 3.61
C ILE A 217 12.76 8.19 4.62
N ASN A 218 13.51 9.21 4.16
CA ASN A 218 14.05 10.24 5.04
C ASN A 218 12.97 11.06 5.73
N SER A 219 11.86 11.35 5.05
CA SER A 219 10.72 12.03 5.68
C SER A 219 9.95 11.15 6.66
N LEU A 220 9.81 9.85 6.40
CA LEU A 220 9.20 8.91 7.35
C LEU A 220 10.12 8.57 8.54
N ARG A 221 11.42 8.84 8.41
CA ARG A 221 12.40 8.69 9.49
C ARG A 221 12.18 9.71 10.60
N THR A 222 11.68 10.91 10.29
CA THR A 222 11.31 11.90 11.32
C THR A 222 10.06 11.40 12.07
N ASN A 223 9.96 11.65 13.38
CA ASN A 223 8.86 11.11 14.19
C ASN A 223 7.52 11.85 14.02
N ASP A 224 7.44 12.80 13.08
CA ASP A 224 6.33 13.74 12.96
C ASP A 224 5.30 13.31 11.88
N VAL A 225 5.06 12.02 11.76
CA VAL A 225 4.11 11.45 10.78
C VAL A 225 2.75 11.21 11.44
N PHE A 226 1.70 11.84 10.91
CA PHE A 226 0.37 11.82 11.52
C PHE A 226 -0.29 10.44 11.49
N PHE A 227 0.01 9.62 10.48
CA PHE A 227 -0.57 8.28 10.30
C PHE A 227 0.25 7.14 10.91
N HIS A 228 1.21 7.42 11.81
CA HIS A 228 2.07 6.37 12.38
C HIS A 228 1.30 5.25 13.10
N ASN A 229 0.13 5.56 13.67
CA ASN A 229 -0.74 4.59 14.34
C ASN A 229 -1.83 4.01 13.44
N THR A 230 -2.05 4.54 12.23
CA THR A 230 -3.16 4.12 11.35
C THR A 230 -2.67 3.32 10.16
N LEU A 231 -1.42 3.51 9.72
CA LEU A 231 -0.86 2.82 8.57
C LEU A 231 -0.79 1.31 8.77
N LYS A 232 -1.44 0.57 7.87
CA LYS A 232 -1.51 -0.90 7.80
C LYS A 232 -0.74 -1.44 6.60
N HIS A 233 -0.75 -0.70 5.50
CA HIS A 233 -0.08 -1.05 4.26
C HIS A 233 0.82 0.10 3.81
N PHE A 234 2.11 -0.19 3.63
CA PHE A 234 3.05 0.72 3.01
C PHE A 234 3.69 0.07 1.78
N GLY A 235 3.74 0.80 0.66
CA GLY A 235 4.32 0.34 -0.58
C GLY A 235 5.23 1.37 -1.23
N LEU A 236 6.40 0.92 -1.65
CA LEU A 236 7.38 1.63 -2.47
C LEU A 236 7.75 0.70 -3.64
N HIS A 237 6.91 0.62 -4.68
CA HIS A 237 7.12 -0.32 -5.78
C HIS A 237 7.69 0.35 -7.03
N CYS A 238 8.61 -0.34 -7.70
CA CYS A 238 9.36 0.12 -8.87
C CYS A 238 10.26 1.35 -8.61
N CYS A 239 10.46 1.77 -7.36
CA CYS A 239 11.15 3.01 -6.99
C CYS A 239 12.68 2.98 -7.07
N LEU A 240 13.27 1.94 -7.68
CA LEU A 240 14.72 1.74 -7.75
C LEU A 240 15.43 1.85 -6.38
N MET A 241 14.73 1.47 -5.29
CA MET A 241 15.25 1.53 -3.94
C MET A 241 16.53 0.71 -3.80
N GLU A 242 17.59 1.32 -3.28
CA GLU A 242 18.87 0.68 -3.04
C GLU A 242 18.94 -0.02 -1.66
N GLN A 243 20.00 -0.80 -1.47
CA GLN A 243 20.24 -1.59 -0.27
C GLN A 243 20.21 -0.76 1.03
N GLU A 244 20.84 0.41 1.05
CA GLU A 244 20.88 1.28 2.23
C GLU A 244 19.48 1.77 2.63
N SER A 245 18.67 2.14 1.64
CA SER A 245 17.28 2.58 1.86
C SER A 245 16.41 1.45 2.41
N PHE A 246 16.63 0.21 1.95
CA PHE A 246 15.96 -0.97 2.51
C PHE A 246 16.34 -1.21 3.97
N GLU A 247 17.62 -1.06 4.32
CA GLU A 247 18.08 -1.18 5.72
C GLU A 247 17.45 -0.12 6.63
N ILE A 248 17.48 1.16 6.23
CA ILE A 248 16.85 2.25 6.99
C ILE A 248 15.35 1.98 7.16
N LEU A 249 14.67 1.57 6.08
CA LEU A 249 13.24 1.26 6.11
C LEU A 249 12.93 0.17 7.14
N MET A 250 13.65 -0.95 7.09
CA MET A 250 13.37 -2.08 7.95
C MET A 250 13.80 -1.89 9.40
N LEU A 251 14.92 -1.19 9.65
CA LEU A 251 15.49 -1.04 10.99
C LEU A 251 14.98 0.18 11.74
N GLU A 252 14.66 1.27 11.04
CA GLU A 252 14.32 2.54 11.68
C GLU A 252 12.86 2.94 11.48
N ILE A 253 12.26 2.62 10.33
CA ILE A 253 10.91 3.09 9.99
C ILE A 253 9.87 2.05 10.39
N VAL A 254 9.96 0.83 9.86
CA VAL A 254 8.99 -0.27 10.08
C VAL A 254 8.67 -0.51 11.58
N PRO A 255 9.63 -0.48 12.53
CA PRO A 255 9.32 -0.65 13.95
C PRO A 255 8.44 0.46 14.56
N LYS A 256 8.42 1.66 13.97
CA LYS A 256 7.62 2.80 14.46
C LYS A 256 6.12 2.64 14.13
N PHE A 257 5.79 1.94 13.05
CA PHE A 257 4.40 1.77 12.60
C PHE A 257 3.80 0.49 13.20
N LYS A 258 3.18 0.63 14.37
CA LYS A 258 2.67 -0.51 15.18
C LYS A 258 1.58 -1.34 14.50
N ASN A 259 0.93 -0.79 13.48
CA ASN A 259 -0.15 -1.46 12.75
C ASN A 259 0.26 -1.88 11.33
N LEU A 260 1.49 -1.55 10.90
CA LEU A 260 1.99 -1.90 9.58
C LEU A 260 2.12 -3.43 9.47
N CYS A 261 1.25 -4.04 8.67
CA CYS A 261 1.19 -5.48 8.48
C CYS A 261 1.56 -5.93 7.06
N TYR A 262 1.58 -5.00 6.10
CA TYR A 262 1.95 -5.26 4.73
C TYR A 262 3.00 -4.26 4.26
N LEU A 263 4.15 -4.75 3.77
CA LEU A 263 5.19 -3.93 3.16
C LEU A 263 5.44 -4.37 1.71
N HIS A 264 5.19 -3.48 0.76
CA HIS A 264 5.27 -3.73 -0.68
C HIS A 264 6.51 -3.07 -1.29
N LEU A 265 7.53 -3.84 -1.65
CA LEU A 265 8.81 -3.40 -2.21
C LEU A 265 9.12 -4.05 -3.57
N PHE A 266 8.07 -4.35 -4.33
CA PHE A 266 8.14 -4.93 -5.67
C PHE A 266 9.01 -4.10 -6.62
N GLY A 267 9.82 -4.76 -7.45
CA GLY A 267 10.55 -4.11 -8.55
C GLY A 267 11.63 -3.10 -8.12
N ASN A 268 12.28 -3.30 -6.97
CA ASN A 268 13.37 -2.44 -6.51
C ASN A 268 14.76 -3.05 -6.80
N ASN A 269 15.82 -2.45 -6.24
CA ASN A 269 17.20 -2.89 -6.41
C ASN A 269 17.79 -3.46 -5.10
N ILE A 270 16.97 -4.22 -4.35
CA ILE A 270 17.42 -4.91 -3.14
C ILE A 270 18.26 -6.13 -3.56
N LYS A 271 19.53 -6.16 -3.14
CA LYS A 271 20.49 -7.16 -3.60
C LYS A 271 20.76 -8.25 -2.57
N SER A 272 20.61 -7.94 -1.28
CA SER A 272 21.02 -8.86 -0.21
C SER A 272 20.28 -8.58 1.11
N PHE A 273 20.05 -9.63 1.89
CA PHE A 273 19.63 -9.61 3.28
C PHE A 273 20.83 -9.62 4.26
N LEU A 274 22.05 -9.86 3.78
CA LEU A 274 23.23 -9.94 4.64
C LEU A 274 23.51 -8.63 5.39
N PRO A 275 23.51 -7.44 4.74
CA PRO A 275 23.78 -6.18 5.44
C PRO A 275 22.80 -5.93 6.59
N ILE A 276 21.49 -6.11 6.36
CA ILE A 276 20.48 -5.91 7.39
C ILE A 276 20.64 -6.91 8.55
N VAL A 277 20.97 -8.17 8.26
CA VAL A 277 21.21 -9.19 9.28
C VAL A 277 22.42 -8.85 10.13
N ASP A 278 23.50 -8.36 9.53
CA ASP A 278 24.69 -7.96 10.28
C ASP A 278 24.44 -6.69 11.10
N SER A 279 23.70 -5.72 10.56
CA SER A 279 23.22 -4.55 11.30
C SER A 279 22.37 -4.93 12.52
N ILE A 280 21.49 -5.94 12.40
CA ILE A 280 20.71 -6.47 13.53
C ILE A 280 21.61 -7.11 14.59
N LYS A 281 22.58 -7.93 14.20
CA LYS A 281 23.51 -8.57 15.17
C LYS A 281 24.33 -7.55 15.95
N ASN A 282 24.72 -6.46 15.29
CA ASN A 282 25.52 -5.40 15.89
C ASN A 282 24.68 -4.45 16.76
N ASN A 283 23.37 -4.35 16.52
CA ASN A 283 22.47 -3.49 17.28
C ASN A 283 21.70 -4.27 18.37
N LYS A 284 22.27 -4.32 19.58
CA LYS A 284 21.65 -4.98 20.75
C LYS A 284 20.29 -4.41 21.17
N MET A 285 19.97 -3.18 20.77
CA MET A 285 18.71 -2.51 21.11
C MET A 285 17.64 -2.64 20.03
N PHE A 286 17.95 -3.30 18.91
CA PHE A 286 17.00 -3.46 17.83
C PHE A 286 15.81 -4.31 18.26
N LEU A 287 14.60 -3.78 18.06
CA LEU A 287 13.35 -4.49 18.29
C LEU A 287 12.59 -4.62 16.96
N PRO A 288 12.44 -5.84 16.41
CA PRO A 288 11.73 -6.03 15.16
C PRO A 288 10.25 -5.67 15.30
N SER A 289 9.65 -5.22 14.20
CA SER A 289 8.20 -4.98 14.16
C SER A 289 7.44 -6.26 14.50
N LYS A 290 6.48 -6.11 15.41
CA LYS A 290 5.56 -7.18 15.83
C LYS A 290 4.32 -7.26 14.95
N SER A 291 4.13 -6.31 14.04
CA SER A 291 2.92 -6.17 13.21
C SER A 291 3.11 -6.61 11.77
N LEU A 292 4.33 -6.55 11.23
CA LEU A 292 4.61 -6.92 9.84
C LEU A 292 4.28 -8.40 9.58
N ARG A 293 3.49 -8.70 8.55
CA ARG A 293 3.05 -10.06 8.19
C ARG A 293 3.48 -10.44 6.78
N VAL A 294 3.39 -9.47 5.87
CA VAL A 294 3.69 -9.68 4.46
C VAL A 294 4.83 -8.75 4.05
N LEU A 295 5.84 -9.33 3.43
CA LEU A 295 6.92 -8.60 2.77
C LEU A 295 6.91 -9.00 1.29
N ASP A 296 6.49 -8.10 0.42
CA ASP A 296 6.55 -8.31 -1.02
C ASP A 296 7.84 -7.71 -1.55
N ILE A 297 8.74 -8.55 -2.05
CA ILE A 297 10.02 -8.14 -2.64
C ILE A 297 10.20 -8.74 -4.03
N ARG A 298 9.12 -9.13 -4.70
CA ARG A 298 9.13 -9.60 -6.10
C ARG A 298 9.96 -8.71 -7.00
N TRP A 299 10.61 -9.31 -7.99
CA TRP A 299 11.39 -8.60 -9.00
C TRP A 299 12.54 -7.75 -8.42
N ASN A 300 13.13 -8.22 -7.31
CA ASN A 300 14.37 -7.69 -6.77
C ASN A 300 15.55 -8.64 -7.05
N PRO A 301 16.77 -8.13 -7.29
CA PRO A 301 17.95 -8.96 -7.54
C PRO A 301 18.26 -10.02 -6.46
N VAL A 302 17.89 -9.77 -5.20
CA VAL A 302 18.11 -10.68 -4.06
C VAL A 302 17.60 -12.10 -4.31
N PHE A 303 16.49 -12.25 -5.02
CA PHE A 303 15.92 -13.55 -5.34
C PHE A 303 16.82 -14.38 -6.28
N LYS A 304 17.36 -13.76 -7.32
CA LYS A 304 18.35 -14.41 -8.20
C LYS A 304 19.61 -14.82 -7.42
N ASN A 305 20.06 -13.98 -6.49
CA ASN A 305 21.24 -14.26 -5.67
C ASN A 305 20.99 -15.46 -4.73
N MET A 306 19.84 -15.52 -4.06
CA MET A 306 19.49 -16.62 -3.16
C MET A 306 19.49 -18.00 -3.82
N LYS A 307 19.18 -18.08 -5.11
CA LYS A 307 19.19 -19.36 -5.85
C LYS A 307 20.59 -19.97 -5.94
N HIS A 308 21.63 -19.14 -5.91
CA HIS A 308 23.01 -19.55 -6.18
C HIS A 308 23.95 -19.30 -4.99
N ASP A 309 23.56 -18.46 -4.03
CA ASP A 309 24.37 -18.07 -2.90
C ASP A 309 23.79 -18.61 -1.56
N PRO A 310 24.41 -19.64 -0.96
CA PRO A 310 23.96 -20.20 0.31
C PRO A 310 24.13 -19.22 1.49
N ILE A 311 25.03 -18.22 1.40
CA ILE A 311 25.19 -17.19 2.43
C ILE A 311 23.97 -16.29 2.43
N GLU A 312 23.52 -15.88 1.24
CA GLU A 312 22.34 -15.04 1.07
C GLU A 312 21.06 -15.76 1.53
N LYS A 313 20.92 -17.06 1.20
CA LYS A 313 19.84 -17.89 1.74
C LYS A 313 19.88 -17.96 3.27
N ALA A 314 21.06 -18.18 3.86
CA ALA A 314 21.21 -18.19 5.31
C ALA A 314 20.88 -16.83 5.95
N ALA A 315 21.22 -15.73 5.28
CA ALA A 315 20.84 -14.39 5.69
C ALA A 315 19.32 -14.20 5.68
N LEU A 316 18.61 -14.59 4.62
CA LEU A 316 17.13 -14.54 4.60
C LEU A 316 16.53 -15.37 5.75
N LEU A 317 17.02 -16.59 5.98
CA LEU A 317 16.51 -17.43 7.08
C LEU A 317 16.74 -16.80 8.45
N SER A 318 17.91 -16.16 8.65
CA SER A 318 18.21 -15.38 9.85
C SER A 318 17.26 -14.19 9.98
N PHE A 319 17.03 -13.46 8.88
CA PHE A 319 16.11 -12.33 8.82
C PHE A 319 14.67 -12.74 9.19
N LEU A 320 14.14 -13.83 8.63
CA LEU A 320 12.82 -14.37 8.97
C LEU A 320 12.75 -14.90 10.41
N GLY A 321 13.87 -15.35 10.96
CA GLY A 321 14.00 -15.70 12.38
C GLY A 321 13.85 -14.47 13.30
N THR A 322 14.46 -13.35 12.93
CA THR A 322 14.32 -12.07 13.65
C THR A 322 12.92 -11.49 13.47
N PHE A 323 12.45 -11.36 12.22
CA PHE A 323 11.11 -10.93 11.87
C PHE A 323 10.15 -12.12 11.84
N ASN A 324 10.06 -12.84 12.95
CA ASN A 324 9.28 -14.07 13.12
C ASN A 324 7.76 -13.93 12.97
N THR A 325 7.30 -12.73 12.63
CA THR A 325 5.91 -12.41 12.33
C THR A 325 5.62 -12.30 10.84
N ILE A 326 6.66 -12.20 9.99
CA ILE A 326 6.54 -12.33 8.53
C ILE A 326 6.19 -13.77 8.21
N GLN A 327 5.01 -13.94 7.63
CA GLN A 327 4.44 -15.24 7.32
C GLN A 327 4.27 -15.44 5.81
N ASP A 328 4.42 -14.37 5.03
CA ASP A 328 4.36 -14.38 3.58
C ASP A 328 5.49 -13.50 3.01
N LEU A 329 6.24 -14.08 2.07
CA LEU A 329 7.28 -13.42 1.31
C LEU A 329 6.87 -13.50 -0.17
N VAL A 330 6.10 -12.51 -0.61
CA VAL A 330 5.55 -12.51 -1.97
C VAL A 330 6.72 -12.41 -2.95
N GLY A 331 6.80 -13.40 -3.86
CA GLY A 331 7.79 -13.46 -4.94
C GLY A 331 8.73 -14.64 -4.97
N ALA A 332 8.93 -15.33 -3.85
CA ALA A 332 9.77 -16.53 -3.84
C ALA A 332 9.26 -17.59 -4.84
N GLN A 333 7.94 -17.75 -4.95
CA GLN A 333 7.34 -18.79 -5.80
C GLN A 333 7.29 -18.40 -7.29
N GLU A 334 6.94 -17.16 -7.62
CA GLU A 334 6.82 -16.70 -9.02
C GLU A 334 8.16 -16.74 -9.77
N GLU A 335 9.27 -16.52 -9.06
CA GLU A 335 10.62 -16.60 -9.65
C GLU A 335 11.20 -18.03 -9.67
N GLY A 336 10.39 -19.05 -9.36
CA GLY A 336 10.82 -20.45 -9.30
C GLY A 336 11.79 -20.74 -8.16
N ILE A 337 11.85 -19.86 -7.15
CA ILE A 337 12.67 -20.02 -5.94
C ILE A 337 11.80 -20.71 -4.90
N HIS A 338 11.40 -21.92 -5.23
CA HIS A 338 10.74 -22.79 -4.27
C HIS A 338 11.81 -23.46 -3.40
N ASP A 339 12.41 -22.68 -2.49
CA ASP A 339 13.33 -23.21 -1.51
C ASP A 339 12.55 -23.72 -0.29
N SER A 340 12.68 -25.02 0.00
CA SER A 340 11.95 -25.68 1.08
C SER A 340 12.28 -25.10 2.47
N ASP A 341 13.51 -24.61 2.70
CA ASP A 341 13.89 -24.06 4.00
C ASP A 341 13.25 -22.68 4.23
N VAL A 342 13.11 -21.88 3.17
CA VAL A 342 12.41 -20.60 3.23
C VAL A 342 10.91 -20.82 3.45
N GLU A 343 10.30 -21.71 2.67
CA GLU A 343 8.90 -22.10 2.84
C GLU A 343 8.63 -22.61 4.27
N TYR A 344 9.52 -23.45 4.78
CA TYR A 344 9.50 -23.95 6.15
C TYR A 344 9.49 -22.82 7.18
N ALA A 345 10.42 -21.86 7.05
CA ALA A 345 10.53 -20.74 7.97
C ALA A 345 9.26 -19.89 7.99
N LEU A 346 8.68 -19.61 6.82
CA LEU A 346 7.41 -18.89 6.68
C LEU A 346 6.24 -19.66 7.31
N ARG A 347 6.15 -20.97 7.05
CA ARG A 347 5.10 -21.83 7.64
C ARG A 347 5.19 -21.88 9.17
N ILE A 348 6.39 -21.93 9.74
CA ILE A 348 6.59 -21.88 11.20
C ILE A 348 6.17 -20.50 11.75
N ASN A 349 6.57 -19.40 11.10
CA ASN A 349 6.17 -18.04 11.49
C ASN A 349 4.64 -17.92 11.49
N TYR A 350 4.00 -18.38 10.41
CA TYR A 350 2.55 -18.45 10.25
C TYR A 350 1.86 -19.27 11.36
N ALA A 351 2.41 -20.44 11.69
CA ALA A 351 1.93 -21.33 12.74
C ALA A 351 2.02 -20.73 14.16
N GLY A 352 2.61 -19.54 14.29
CA GLY A 352 2.69 -18.81 15.53
C GLY A 352 4.02 -18.96 16.23
N ARG A 353 5.13 -19.04 15.49
CA ARG A 353 6.50 -19.03 16.07
C ARG A 353 6.66 -17.98 17.15
N ARG A 354 6.14 -16.77 16.94
CA ARG A 354 6.18 -15.67 17.91
C ARG A 354 5.51 -15.95 19.26
N ILE A 355 4.57 -16.90 19.31
CA ILE A 355 3.86 -17.30 20.53
C ILE A 355 4.74 -18.25 21.35
N VAL A 356 5.57 -19.05 20.67
CA VAL A 356 6.31 -20.16 21.27
C VAL A 356 7.80 -19.85 21.45
N ALA A 357 8.38 -19.07 20.54
CA ALA A 357 9.75 -18.59 20.65
C ALA A 357 9.78 -17.44 21.65
N LYS A 358 10.57 -17.60 22.72
CA LYS A 358 11.00 -16.45 23.52
C LYS A 358 11.66 -15.47 22.55
N VAL A 359 11.19 -14.23 22.55
CA VAL A 359 12.03 -13.13 22.08
C VAL A 359 13.10 -13.02 23.15
N ASP A 360 14.33 -13.41 22.83
CA ASP A 360 15.47 -13.17 23.71
C ASP A 360 15.69 -11.65 23.77
N CYS A 361 14.97 -10.99 24.67
CA CYS A 361 15.01 -9.52 24.86
C CYS A 361 16.30 -9.06 25.55
N GLY A 362 17.44 -9.72 25.32
CA GLY A 362 18.76 -9.28 25.78
C GLY A 362 18.95 -9.11 27.29
N CYS A 363 18.01 -9.51 28.15
CA CYS A 363 18.18 -9.49 29.60
C CYS A 363 19.03 -10.69 30.01
N THR A 364 20.34 -10.49 30.14
CA THR A 364 21.40 -11.52 30.20
C THR A 364 21.53 -12.31 31.49
N ASN A 365 20.62 -12.22 32.47
CA ASN A 365 20.94 -12.73 33.82
C ASN A 365 20.08 -13.90 34.33
N ASP A 366 19.12 -14.42 33.54
CA ASP A 366 18.38 -15.63 33.93
C ASP A 366 18.86 -16.85 33.14
N HIS A 367 19.85 -17.54 33.71
CA HIS A 367 20.18 -18.89 33.30
C HIS A 367 18.96 -19.82 33.55
N ASP A 368 18.58 -20.57 32.51
CA ASP A 368 17.71 -21.76 32.51
C ASP A 368 16.18 -21.63 32.36
N GLY A 369 15.60 -20.44 32.41
CA GLY A 369 14.15 -20.32 32.25
C GLY A 369 13.67 -20.16 30.80
N LYS A 370 13.85 -21.13 29.88
CA LYS A 370 13.11 -21.07 28.59
C LYS A 370 11.62 -21.01 28.94
N ALA A 371 10.89 -19.98 28.52
CA ALA A 371 9.44 -19.95 28.71
C ALA A 371 8.87 -21.06 27.82
N ILE A 372 8.64 -22.21 28.44
CA ILE A 372 7.97 -23.33 27.80
C ILE A 372 6.50 -22.94 27.79
N VAL A 373 5.94 -22.74 26.60
CA VAL A 373 4.49 -22.69 26.44
C VAL A 373 3.92 -23.92 27.15
N PRO A 374 3.05 -23.75 28.18
CA PRO A 374 2.50 -24.87 28.92
C PRO A 374 1.97 -25.94 27.99
N ILE A 375 2.24 -27.22 28.29
CA ILE A 375 1.80 -28.35 27.46
C ILE A 375 0.29 -28.28 27.19
N SER A 376 -0.49 -27.77 28.16
CA SER A 376 -1.93 -27.54 28.05
C SER A 376 -2.36 -26.54 26.96
N LEU A 377 -1.49 -25.62 26.52
CA LEU A 377 -1.80 -24.65 25.46
C LEU A 377 -1.45 -25.15 24.05
N TRP A 378 -0.68 -26.23 23.92
CA TRP A 378 -0.28 -26.75 22.62
C TRP A 378 -1.46 -27.19 21.74
N PRO A 379 -2.48 -27.92 22.23
CA PRO A 379 -3.64 -28.23 21.42
C PRO A 379 -4.31 -27.00 20.80
N ILE A 380 -4.37 -25.88 21.55
CA ILE A 380 -4.95 -24.62 21.07
C ILE A 380 -4.07 -23.99 19.98
N ILE A 381 -2.74 -23.96 20.17
CA ILE A 381 -1.79 -23.41 19.20
C ILE A 381 -1.80 -24.24 17.91
N LEU A 382 -1.76 -25.57 18.01
CA LEU A 382 -1.75 -26.47 16.87
C LEU A 382 -3.07 -26.40 16.10
N LYS A 383 -4.22 -26.37 16.81
CA LYS A 383 -5.53 -26.18 16.19
C LYS A 383 -5.59 -24.86 15.43
N ARG A 384 -5.17 -23.77 16.06
CA ARG A 384 -5.09 -22.44 15.44
C ARG A 384 -4.20 -22.45 14.21
N ALA A 385 -3.00 -23.03 14.29
CA ALA A 385 -2.06 -23.13 13.19
C ALA A 385 -2.64 -23.94 12.02
N TYR A 386 -3.33 -25.06 12.32
CA TYR A 386 -4.00 -25.89 11.31
C TYR A 386 -5.15 -25.18 10.63
N GLU A 387 -6.04 -24.56 11.41
CA GLU A 387 -7.19 -23.83 10.90
C GLU A 387 -6.78 -22.72 9.96
N LYS A 388 -5.63 -22.08 10.23
CA LYS A 388 -5.09 -20.98 9.46
C LYS A 388 -4.22 -21.45 8.27
N SER A 389 -3.78 -22.71 8.23
CA SER A 389 -2.79 -23.20 7.25
C SER A 389 -3.17 -23.05 5.77
N PHE A 390 -4.46 -22.88 5.44
CA PHE A 390 -4.91 -22.69 4.06
C PHE A 390 -4.63 -21.27 3.54
N ASP A 391 -4.46 -20.26 4.40
CA ASP A 391 -4.15 -18.88 3.98
C ASP A 391 -2.73 -18.72 3.44
N ILE A 392 -1.87 -19.74 3.61
CA ILE A 392 -0.51 -19.79 3.05
C ILE A 392 -0.55 -20.14 1.54
N SER A 393 -1.72 -20.57 1.04
CA SER A 393 -1.87 -20.99 -0.34
C SER A 393 -1.81 -19.76 -1.27
N HIS A 394 -1.06 -19.92 -2.37
CA HIS A 394 -0.77 -18.90 -3.37
C HIS A 394 -2.01 -18.05 -3.72
N PRO A 395 -1.86 -16.72 -3.90
CA PRO A 395 -2.93 -15.88 -4.42
C PRO A 395 -3.59 -16.38 -5.72
N LEU A 396 -2.87 -17.17 -6.53
CA LEU A 396 -3.32 -17.73 -7.80
C LEU A 396 -4.09 -19.05 -7.63
N ASP A 397 -3.94 -19.76 -6.50
CA ASP A 397 -4.65 -21.02 -6.22
C ASP A 397 -5.69 -20.84 -5.09
N ARG A 398 -6.31 -19.66 -5.00
CA ARG A 398 -7.39 -19.37 -4.03
C ARG A 398 -8.58 -20.32 -4.15
N ASN A 399 -8.71 -21.01 -5.28
CA ASN A 399 -9.78 -21.97 -5.53
C ASN A 399 -9.53 -23.32 -4.85
N LYS A 400 -8.28 -23.66 -4.46
CA LYS A 400 -7.96 -24.89 -3.72
C LYS A 400 -7.58 -24.58 -2.27
N LYS A 401 -8.60 -24.42 -1.42
CA LYS A 401 -8.42 -24.29 0.04
C LYS A 401 -8.10 -25.63 0.70
N THR A 402 -7.01 -26.28 0.34
CA THR A 402 -6.55 -27.50 1.03
C THR A 402 -5.74 -27.12 2.27
N LYS A 403 -6.20 -27.54 3.45
CA LYS A 403 -5.43 -27.38 4.69
C LYS A 403 -4.11 -28.16 4.60
N ASN A 404 -3.03 -27.60 5.14
CA ASN A 404 -1.70 -28.18 5.06
C ASN A 404 -1.06 -28.27 6.46
N ALA A 405 -0.85 -29.49 6.95
CA ALA A 405 -0.29 -29.75 8.29
C ALA A 405 1.24 -29.58 8.39
N THR A 406 1.93 -29.33 7.28
CA THR A 406 3.41 -29.25 7.23
C THR A 406 3.97 -28.20 8.19
N GLY A 407 3.35 -27.01 8.28
CA GLY A 407 3.78 -25.98 9.23
C GLY A 407 3.66 -26.38 10.71
N ILE A 408 2.67 -27.22 11.05
CA ILE A 408 2.44 -27.72 12.41
C ILE A 408 3.52 -28.72 12.78
N TYR A 409 3.79 -29.67 11.89
CA TYR A 409 4.84 -30.68 12.08
C TYR A 409 6.17 -29.99 12.38
N TYR A 410 6.49 -28.93 11.63
CA TYR A 410 7.70 -28.16 11.79
C TYR A 410 7.74 -27.28 13.05
N LEU A 411 6.63 -26.65 13.42
CA LEU A 411 6.54 -25.94 14.70
C LEU A 411 6.79 -26.89 15.88
N LEU A 412 6.22 -28.10 15.85
CA LEU A 412 6.45 -29.14 16.87
C LEU A 412 7.90 -29.62 16.87
N ARG A 413 8.51 -29.77 15.70
CA ARG A 413 9.89 -30.22 15.56
C ARG A 413 10.91 -29.20 16.10
N GLU A 414 10.72 -27.91 15.84
CA GLU A 414 11.69 -26.88 16.27
C GLU A 414 11.46 -26.40 17.70
N VAL A 415 10.18 -26.25 18.07
CA VAL A 415 9.79 -25.52 19.28
C VAL A 415 8.93 -26.35 20.22
N GLY A 416 8.44 -27.51 19.77
CA GLY A 416 7.53 -28.36 20.52
C GLY A 416 8.14 -29.10 21.70
N PRO A 417 7.31 -29.47 22.70
CA PRO A 417 7.73 -30.22 23.88
C PRO A 417 8.11 -31.67 23.57
N ALA A 418 7.62 -32.25 22.48
CA ALA A 418 7.84 -33.65 22.12
C ALA A 418 9.34 -33.99 21.90
N LEU A 419 10.19 -33.01 21.57
CA LEU A 419 11.63 -33.19 21.43
C LEU A 419 12.44 -32.62 22.61
N LEU A 420 11.79 -32.05 23.62
CA LEU A 420 12.47 -31.61 24.84
C LEU A 420 12.81 -32.79 25.77
N PHE A 421 12.10 -33.92 25.65
CA PHE A 421 12.25 -35.08 26.54
C PHE A 421 13.16 -36.18 25.99
N GLY A 422 13.64 -36.08 24.75
CA GLY A 422 14.53 -37.06 24.11
C GLY A 422 15.81 -36.43 23.57
N GLY A 423 16.82 -36.28 24.42
CA GLY A 423 18.25 -36.16 24.08
C GLY A 423 18.69 -35.25 22.91
N ARG A 424 19.30 -34.10 23.26
CA ARG A 424 20.13 -33.22 22.41
C ARG A 424 19.45 -32.65 21.13
N ARG A 425 19.01 -31.39 21.20
CA ARG A 425 18.60 -30.61 20.02
C ARG A 425 19.73 -30.53 19.00
N ARG A 426 19.46 -30.83 17.72
CA ARG A 426 20.33 -30.43 16.61
C ARG A 426 20.17 -28.91 16.41
N PRO A 427 21.23 -28.09 16.52
CA PRO A 427 21.15 -26.70 16.10
C PRO A 427 20.98 -26.67 14.59
N ILE A 428 19.82 -26.23 14.09
CA ILE A 428 19.64 -25.90 12.66
C ILE A 428 20.11 -24.47 12.37
N ALA A 429 20.63 -23.76 13.37
CA ALA A 429 21.34 -22.51 13.14
C ALA A 429 22.61 -22.81 12.33
N CYS A 430 22.56 -22.56 11.02
CA CYS A 430 23.75 -22.26 10.24
C CYS A 430 24.36 -21.01 10.88
N VAL A 431 25.36 -21.20 11.72
CA VAL A 431 26.11 -20.08 12.28
C VAL A 431 27.10 -19.66 11.21
N LEU A 432 26.91 -18.44 10.69
CA LEU A 432 27.94 -17.79 9.90
C LEU A 432 29.11 -17.49 10.85
N SER A 433 30.19 -18.27 10.76
CA SER A 433 31.44 -17.99 11.46
C SER A 433 32.44 -17.40 10.48
N LYS A 434 33.07 -16.29 10.86
CA LYS A 434 34.30 -15.84 10.19
C LYS A 434 35.41 -16.81 10.59
N ASP A 435 35.99 -17.47 9.61
CA ASP A 435 37.21 -18.24 9.84
C ASP A 435 38.38 -17.26 10.05
N GLY A 436 39.43 -17.67 10.77
CA GLY A 436 40.58 -16.81 11.12
C GLY A 436 41.31 -16.18 9.93
N GLY A 437 41.03 -16.59 8.70
CA GLY A 437 41.52 -15.98 7.46
C GLY A 437 40.60 -14.95 6.80
N GLY A 438 39.53 -14.50 7.47
CA GLY A 438 38.59 -13.49 6.94
C GLY A 438 37.53 -14.01 5.96
N GLY A 439 37.58 -15.30 5.58
CA GLY A 439 36.52 -15.97 4.84
C GLY A 439 35.31 -16.28 5.71
N VAL A 440 34.11 -16.02 5.20
CA VAL A 440 32.85 -16.46 5.82
C VAL A 440 32.55 -17.87 5.32
N SER A 441 32.62 -18.89 6.20
CA SER A 441 32.21 -20.25 5.84
C SER A 441 30.94 -20.65 6.56
N LEU A 442 30.08 -21.37 5.85
CA LEU A 442 28.86 -21.96 6.39
C LEU A 442 29.23 -23.30 7.03
N LYS A 443 29.76 -23.28 8.25
CA LYS A 443 30.05 -24.51 8.98
C LYS A 443 28.76 -25.09 9.54
N ARG A 444 28.27 -26.19 8.94
CA ARG A 444 27.44 -27.14 9.68
C ARG A 444 28.31 -27.67 10.79
N LYS A 445 27.93 -27.43 12.04
CA LYS A 445 28.62 -27.98 13.21
C LYS A 445 28.51 -29.51 13.15
N SER A 446 29.52 -30.19 12.58
CA SER A 446 29.59 -31.65 12.53
C SER A 446 29.96 -32.17 13.92
N PHE A 447 29.26 -33.23 14.32
CA PHE A 447 29.27 -33.80 15.67
C PHE A 447 30.36 -34.87 15.82
N GLU A 448 31.62 -34.56 15.46
CA GLU A 448 32.72 -35.53 15.63
C GLU A 448 33.72 -35.16 16.73
N ASP A 449 33.70 -33.93 17.26
CA ASP A 449 34.54 -33.53 18.40
C ASP A 449 33.68 -33.07 19.58
N SER A 450 33.07 -34.00 20.31
CA SER A 450 32.47 -33.78 21.66
C SER A 450 32.27 -35.09 22.42
#